data_AF-A0A1Q4VI84-F1
#
_entry.id   AF-A0A1Q4VI84-F1
#
_cell.length_a   1.000
_cell.length_b   1.000
_cell.length_c   1.000
_cell.angle_alpha   90.00
_cell.angle_beta   90.00
_cell.angle_gamma   90.00
#
_symmetry.space_group_name_H-M   'P 1'
#
loop_
_entity.id
_entity.type
_entity.pdbx_description
1 polymer ?
#
loop_
_entity_poly.entity_id
_entity_poly.type
_entity_poly.pdbx_seq_one_letter_code
_entity_poly.pdbx_strand_id
1 'polypeptide(L)'
;MSELDEMAAYFGLTLSPDTPDPLEPLAELGRQLDDPAQRAARRTARKAREAAAITAEREYARAWHGIRRAPAARVVDLREQIDLAHGRAGLLAQVEELAEQTRLRVTTTLLRRASDPQLGSLARRISTGIRELLAVLEGDFVHPDEAHRIAEAALADLTSRHLAARATGGPADLGDWAEAVELALAVVRTATTRA
;
A
#
# COMPACT_ATOMS: atom_id res chain seq x y z
N MET A 1 23.69 -31.60 -23.44
CA MET A 1 24.04 -31.19 -22.06
C MET A 1 24.78 -29.88 -22.20
N SER A 2 24.27 -28.80 -21.62
CA SER A 2 24.90 -27.48 -21.75
C SER A 2 25.90 -27.27 -20.59
N GLU A 3 26.91 -26.40 -20.78
CA GLU A 3 27.91 -26.08 -19.75
C GLU A 3 27.29 -25.56 -18.43
N LEU A 4 26.06 -25.03 -18.50
CA LEU A 4 25.30 -24.59 -17.31
C LEU A 4 24.80 -25.75 -16.45
N ASP A 5 24.51 -26.90 -17.06
CA ASP A 5 24.07 -28.11 -16.35
C ASP A 5 25.23 -28.75 -15.58
N GLU A 6 26.45 -28.67 -16.12
CA GLU A 6 27.67 -29.14 -15.46
C GLU A 6 28.09 -28.24 -14.30
N MET A 7 27.95 -26.91 -14.45
CA MET A 7 28.19 -25.98 -13.34
C MET A 7 27.21 -26.19 -12.18
N ALA A 8 25.92 -26.43 -12.45
CA ALA A 8 24.94 -26.70 -11.40
C ALA A 8 25.23 -28.01 -10.65
N ALA A 9 25.66 -29.05 -11.36
CA ALA A 9 26.07 -30.32 -10.76
C ALA A 9 27.36 -30.20 -9.92
N TYR A 10 28.32 -29.35 -10.33
CA TYR A 10 29.57 -29.12 -9.60
C TYR A 10 29.36 -28.47 -8.23
N PHE A 11 28.35 -27.61 -8.07
CA PHE A 11 28.01 -26.96 -6.81
C PHE A 11 26.99 -27.73 -5.94
N GLY A 12 26.63 -28.96 -6.32
CA GLY A 12 25.63 -29.75 -5.59
C GLY A 12 24.21 -29.17 -5.64
N LEU A 13 23.96 -28.22 -6.54
CA LEU A 13 22.64 -27.65 -6.77
C LEU A 13 21.85 -28.62 -7.66
N THR A 14 21.26 -29.63 -7.03
CA THR A 14 20.11 -30.30 -7.62
C THR A 14 18.96 -29.29 -7.62
N LEU A 15 18.87 -28.49 -8.69
CA LEU A 15 17.65 -27.74 -9.01
C LEU A 15 16.58 -28.78 -9.34
N SER A 16 15.93 -29.33 -8.31
CA SER A 16 14.75 -30.15 -8.49
C SER A 16 13.64 -29.22 -9.00
N PRO A 17 13.17 -29.35 -10.24
CA PRO A 17 12.15 -28.47 -10.83
C PRO A 17 10.80 -28.49 -10.07
N ASP A 18 10.66 -29.40 -9.11
CA ASP A 18 9.48 -29.60 -8.27
C ASP A 18 9.52 -28.87 -6.91
N THR A 19 10.59 -28.16 -6.57
CA THR A 19 10.60 -27.36 -5.31
C THR A 19 9.99 -25.99 -5.58
N PRO A 20 8.84 -25.64 -4.95
CA PRO A 20 8.21 -24.34 -5.17
C PRO A 20 9.16 -23.22 -4.74
N ASP A 21 9.28 -22.17 -5.56
CA ASP A 21 10.04 -20.97 -5.18
C ASP A 21 9.42 -20.37 -3.90
N PRO A 22 10.15 -20.29 -2.77
CA PRO A 22 9.61 -19.74 -1.54
C PRO A 22 9.18 -18.27 -1.68
N LEU A 23 9.69 -17.53 -2.66
CA LEU A 23 9.32 -16.14 -2.89
C LEU A 23 8.23 -15.95 -3.95
N GLU A 24 7.67 -17.03 -4.51
CA GLU A 24 6.56 -16.97 -5.49
C GLU A 24 5.37 -16.09 -5.03
N PRO A 25 4.94 -16.11 -3.74
CA PRO A 25 3.89 -15.21 -3.26
C PRO A 25 4.20 -13.71 -3.41
N LEU A 26 5.48 -13.33 -3.28
CA LEU A 26 5.94 -11.96 -3.51
C LEU A 26 6.07 -11.67 -5.00
N ALA A 27 6.50 -12.63 -5.81
CA ALA A 27 6.52 -12.49 -7.26
C ALA A 27 5.11 -12.23 -7.82
N GLU A 28 4.12 -12.99 -7.34
CA GLU A 28 2.72 -12.79 -7.71
C GLU A 28 2.18 -11.43 -7.25
N LEU A 29 2.48 -11.03 -6.01
CA LEU A 29 2.13 -9.67 -5.55
C LEU A 29 2.78 -8.60 -6.44
N GLY A 30 4.05 -8.76 -6.80
CA GLY A 30 4.78 -7.86 -7.69
C GLY A 30 4.10 -7.72 -9.05
N ARG A 31 3.70 -8.84 -9.67
CA ARG A 31 2.94 -8.84 -10.94
C ARG A 31 1.63 -8.08 -10.83
N GLN A 32 0.88 -8.29 -9.76
CA GLN A 32 -0.38 -7.59 -9.51
C GLN A 32 -0.18 -6.07 -9.33
N LEU A 33 0.86 -5.67 -8.59
CA LEU A 33 1.16 -4.26 -8.36
C LEU A 33 1.73 -3.53 -9.59
N ASP A 34 2.38 -4.27 -10.49
CA ASP A 34 2.92 -3.72 -11.74
C ASP A 34 1.89 -3.65 -12.88
N ASP A 35 0.70 -4.26 -12.70
CA ASP A 35 -0.40 -4.23 -13.68
C ASP A 35 -0.76 -2.77 -14.07
N PRO A 36 -0.54 -2.36 -15.33
CA PRO A 36 -0.81 -1.01 -15.79
C PRO A 36 -2.28 -0.59 -15.62
N ALA A 37 -3.22 -1.53 -15.76
CA ALA A 37 -4.64 -1.25 -15.63
C ALA A 37 -5.00 -0.89 -14.18
N GLN A 38 -4.49 -1.64 -13.20
CA GLN A 38 -4.68 -1.35 -11.77
C GLN A 38 -4.02 -0.03 -11.36
N ARG A 39 -2.81 0.24 -11.86
CA ARG A 39 -2.12 1.51 -11.59
C ARG A 39 -2.89 2.71 -12.15
N ALA A 40 -3.42 2.58 -13.38
CA ALA A 40 -4.26 3.61 -13.98
C ALA A 40 -5.57 3.80 -13.20
N ALA A 41 -6.19 2.72 -12.73
CA ALA A 41 -7.41 2.76 -11.93
C ALA A 41 -7.20 3.51 -10.60
N ARG A 42 -6.16 3.17 -9.83
CA ARG A 42 -5.81 3.87 -8.57
C ARG A 42 -5.56 5.36 -8.80
N ARG A 43 -4.75 5.70 -9.83
CA ARG A 43 -4.47 7.09 -10.23
C ARG A 43 -5.73 7.87 -10.60
N THR A 44 -6.66 7.23 -11.29
CA THR A 44 -7.93 7.84 -11.68
C THR A 44 -8.82 8.06 -10.46
N ALA A 45 -8.91 7.07 -9.56
CA ALA A 45 -9.67 7.18 -8.33
C ALA A 45 -9.15 8.31 -7.43
N ARG A 46 -7.82 8.41 -7.23
CA ARG A 46 -7.22 9.51 -6.45
C ARG A 46 -7.57 10.87 -7.05
N LYS A 47 -7.33 11.06 -8.35
CA LYS A 47 -7.65 12.32 -9.04
C LYS A 47 -9.11 12.69 -8.94
N ALA A 48 -10.02 11.71 -8.98
CA ALA A 48 -11.44 11.94 -8.80
C ALA A 48 -11.77 12.45 -7.37
N ARG A 49 -11.14 11.89 -6.34
CA ARG A 49 -11.30 12.37 -4.95
C ARG A 49 -10.65 13.74 -4.72
N GLU A 50 -9.48 14.00 -5.30
CA GLU A 50 -8.86 15.33 -5.28
C GLU A 50 -9.74 16.39 -5.94
N ALA A 51 -10.31 16.07 -7.11
CA ALA A 51 -11.25 16.98 -7.78
C ALA A 51 -12.50 17.25 -6.94
N ALA A 52 -12.99 16.25 -6.20
CA ALA A 52 -14.10 16.42 -5.26
C ALA A 52 -13.73 17.35 -4.10
N ALA A 53 -12.54 17.20 -3.51
CA ALA A 53 -12.03 18.08 -2.45
C ALA A 53 -11.91 19.54 -2.94
N ILE A 54 -11.31 19.75 -4.13
CA ILE A 54 -11.21 21.07 -4.76
C ILE A 54 -12.59 21.68 -5.03
N THR A 55 -13.57 20.87 -5.41
CA THR A 55 -14.95 21.33 -5.64
C THR A 55 -15.60 21.79 -4.33
N ALA A 56 -15.45 21.01 -3.26
CA ALA A 56 -15.94 21.37 -1.93
C ALA A 56 -15.31 22.69 -1.42
N GLU A 57 -13.99 22.88 -1.60
CA GLU A 57 -13.30 24.12 -1.26
C GLU A 57 -13.84 25.33 -2.03
N ARG A 58 -14.11 25.16 -3.33
CA ARG A 58 -14.69 26.22 -4.15
C ARG A 58 -16.11 26.59 -3.69
N GLU A 59 -16.91 25.61 -3.28
CA GLU A 59 -18.24 25.85 -2.74
C GLU A 59 -18.18 26.59 -1.40
N TYR A 60 -17.29 26.19 -0.50
CA TYR A 60 -17.03 26.89 0.76
C TYR A 60 -16.58 28.34 0.52
N ALA A 61 -15.62 28.56 -0.38
CA ALA A 61 -15.13 29.90 -0.70
C ALA A 61 -16.25 30.81 -1.20
N ARG A 62 -17.17 30.30 -2.04
CA ARG A 62 -18.36 31.05 -2.48
C ARG A 62 -19.33 31.33 -1.32
N ALA A 63 -19.54 30.37 -0.42
CA ALA A 63 -20.45 30.51 0.70
C ALA A 63 -19.95 31.53 1.75
N TRP A 64 -18.63 31.59 1.98
CA TRP A 64 -18.02 32.44 3.00
C TRP A 64 -17.65 33.84 2.47
N HIS A 65 -17.08 33.91 1.26
CA HIS A 65 -16.56 35.15 0.67
C HIS A 65 -17.45 35.73 -0.45
N GLY A 66 -18.53 35.06 -0.83
CA GLY A 66 -19.42 35.53 -1.90
C GLY A 66 -20.21 36.80 -1.54
N ILE A 67 -20.74 37.45 -2.58
CA ILE A 67 -21.56 38.68 -2.47
C ILE A 67 -22.78 38.46 -1.56
N ARG A 68 -23.34 37.25 -1.56
CA ARG A 68 -24.34 36.81 -0.59
C ARG A 68 -23.73 35.71 0.27
N ARG A 69 -23.39 36.05 1.52
CA ARG A 69 -22.88 35.08 2.49
C ARG A 69 -23.97 34.06 2.83
N ALA A 70 -23.57 32.80 2.92
CA ALA A 70 -24.43 31.73 3.39
C ALA A 70 -24.68 31.85 4.90
N PRO A 71 -25.75 31.22 5.43
CA PRO A 71 -25.93 31.07 6.88
C PRO A 71 -24.75 30.35 7.54
N ALA A 72 -24.44 30.69 8.79
CA ALA A 72 -23.32 30.10 9.52
C ALA A 72 -23.37 28.56 9.59
N ALA A 73 -24.56 27.98 9.78
CA ALA A 73 -24.76 26.53 9.75
C ALA A 73 -24.26 25.90 8.43
N ARG A 74 -24.60 26.50 7.29
CA ARG A 74 -24.15 26.03 5.97
C ARG A 74 -22.64 26.10 5.80
N VAL A 75 -21.99 27.09 6.39
CA VAL A 75 -20.53 27.24 6.35
C VAL A 75 -19.86 26.13 7.16
N VAL A 76 -20.41 25.79 8.33
CA VAL A 76 -19.92 24.69 9.17
C VAL A 76 -20.06 23.37 8.42
N ASP A 77 -21.23 23.09 7.85
CA ASP A 77 -21.46 21.87 7.05
C ASP A 77 -20.46 21.74 5.89
N LEU A 78 -20.19 22.84 5.19
CA LEU A 78 -19.24 22.85 4.07
C LEU A 78 -17.80 22.60 4.52
N ARG A 79 -17.42 23.06 5.72
CA ARG A 79 -16.10 22.81 6.28
C ARG A 79 -15.93 21.34 6.64
N GLU A 80 -16.94 20.74 7.27
CA GLU A 80 -16.95 19.30 7.53
C GLU A 80 -16.87 18.49 6.21
N GLN A 81 -17.59 18.90 5.18
CA GLN A 81 -17.51 18.27 3.85
C GLN A 81 -16.11 18.35 3.23
N ILE A 82 -15.39 19.45 3.43
CA ILE A 82 -14.00 19.61 2.99
C ILE A 82 -13.08 18.64 3.73
N ASP A 83 -13.18 18.57 5.06
CA ASP A 83 -12.36 17.68 5.88
C ASP A 83 -12.59 16.21 5.47
N LEU A 84 -13.85 15.83 5.26
CA LEU A 84 -14.21 14.49 4.76
C LEU A 84 -13.66 14.22 3.34
N ALA A 85 -13.69 15.21 2.45
CA ALA A 85 -13.18 15.07 1.09
C ALA A 85 -11.66 14.92 1.05
N HIS A 86 -10.95 15.71 1.86
CA HIS A 86 -9.50 15.61 2.03
C HIS A 86 -9.09 14.28 2.64
N GLY A 87 -9.79 13.81 3.68
CA GLY A 87 -9.53 12.49 4.25
C GLY A 87 -9.61 11.36 3.22
N ARG A 88 -10.64 11.36 2.36
CA ARG A 88 -10.80 10.36 1.29
C ARG A 88 -9.71 10.47 0.23
N ALA A 89 -9.34 11.69 -0.17
CA ALA A 89 -8.27 11.90 -1.12
C ALA A 89 -6.92 11.43 -0.56
N GLY A 90 -6.65 11.75 0.71
CA GLY A 90 -5.46 11.34 1.44
C GLY A 90 -5.34 9.82 1.57
N LEU A 91 -6.43 9.10 1.88
CA LEU A 91 -6.44 7.64 1.92
C LEU A 91 -6.05 7.01 0.57
N LEU A 92 -6.57 7.51 -0.55
CA LEU A 92 -6.17 7.01 -1.87
C LEU A 92 -4.72 7.35 -2.23
N ALA A 93 -4.19 8.48 -1.75
CA ALA A 93 -2.78 8.77 -1.88
C ALA A 93 -1.93 7.75 -1.10
N GLN A 94 -2.35 7.35 0.10
CA GLN A 94 -1.69 6.29 0.88
C GLN A 94 -1.75 4.92 0.18
N VAL A 95 -2.87 4.59 -0.49
CA VAL A 95 -2.99 3.37 -1.31
C VAL A 95 -1.96 3.37 -2.46
N GLU A 96 -1.86 4.48 -3.20
CA GLU A 96 -0.87 4.61 -4.29
C GLU A 96 0.56 4.49 -3.77
N GLU A 97 0.89 5.18 -2.67
CA GLU A 97 2.22 5.16 -2.08
C GLU A 97 2.57 3.77 -1.56
N LEU A 98 1.68 3.12 -0.79
CA LEU A 98 1.88 1.76 -0.30
C LEU A 98 2.11 0.78 -1.44
N ALA A 99 1.30 0.86 -2.51
CA ALA A 99 1.44 -0.01 -3.68
C ALA A 99 2.79 0.19 -4.38
N GLU A 100 3.22 1.43 -4.59
CA GLU A 100 4.47 1.74 -5.29
C GLU A 100 5.70 1.34 -4.44
N GLN A 101 5.70 1.62 -3.14
CA GLN A 101 6.81 1.25 -2.26
C GLN A 101 6.89 -0.26 -2.04
N THR A 102 5.74 -0.93 -1.91
CA THR A 102 5.69 -2.40 -1.90
C THR A 102 6.26 -2.96 -3.19
N ARG A 103 5.87 -2.45 -4.36
CA ARG A 103 6.38 -2.89 -5.66
C ARG A 103 7.90 -2.76 -5.71
N LEU A 104 8.45 -1.61 -5.32
CA LEU A 104 9.90 -1.39 -5.24
C LEU A 104 10.59 -2.37 -4.29
N ARG A 105 10.01 -2.61 -3.11
CA ARG A 105 10.56 -3.53 -2.11
C ARG A 105 10.54 -4.98 -2.59
N VAL A 106 9.45 -5.42 -3.22
CA VAL A 106 9.33 -6.73 -3.87
C VAL A 106 10.40 -6.89 -4.94
N THR A 107 10.54 -5.93 -5.86
CA THR A 107 11.57 -5.98 -6.91
C THR A 107 12.97 -6.11 -6.30
N THR A 108 13.29 -5.29 -5.30
CA THR A 108 14.60 -5.32 -4.63
C THR A 108 14.85 -6.65 -3.92
N THR A 109 13.84 -7.18 -3.24
CA THR A 109 13.87 -8.49 -2.55
C THR A 109 14.14 -9.62 -3.54
N LEU A 110 13.39 -9.66 -4.65
CA LEU A 110 13.50 -10.71 -5.66
C LEU A 110 14.83 -10.66 -6.42
N LEU A 111 15.43 -9.47 -6.60
CA LEU A 111 16.76 -9.34 -7.23
C LEU A 111 17.89 -9.92 -6.36
N ARG A 112 17.71 -9.96 -5.04
CA ARG A 112 18.74 -10.42 -4.09
C ARG A 112 18.66 -11.91 -3.74
N ARG A 113 17.65 -12.62 -4.25
CA ARG A 113 17.39 -14.08 -4.15
C ARG A 113 18.13 -14.79 -3.01
N ALA A 114 17.54 -14.77 -1.81
CA ALA A 114 17.94 -15.70 -0.76
C ALA A 114 17.25 -17.06 -0.98
N SER A 115 18.03 -18.13 -1.02
CA SER A 115 17.51 -19.49 -1.09
C SER A 115 17.32 -20.04 0.32
N ASP A 116 16.21 -19.66 0.97
CA ASP A 116 15.83 -20.19 2.27
C ASP A 116 14.34 -20.63 2.25
N PRO A 117 14.04 -21.92 2.48
CA PRO A 117 12.67 -22.45 2.52
C PRO A 117 11.76 -21.75 3.55
N GLN A 118 12.31 -21.20 4.63
CA GLN A 118 11.54 -20.51 5.68
C GLN A 118 10.91 -19.20 5.17
N LEU A 119 11.47 -18.61 4.11
CA LEU A 119 10.96 -17.40 3.49
C LEU A 119 9.56 -17.58 2.91
N GLY A 120 9.15 -18.81 2.56
CA GLY A 120 7.83 -19.08 2.00
C GLY A 120 6.67 -18.77 2.94
N SER A 121 6.88 -18.85 4.25
CA SER A 121 5.87 -18.45 5.24
C SER A 121 5.76 -16.93 5.33
N LEU A 122 6.89 -16.22 5.39
CA LEU A 122 6.96 -14.77 5.46
C LEU A 122 6.44 -14.11 4.18
N ALA A 123 6.85 -14.61 3.01
CA ALA A 123 6.37 -14.16 1.71
C ALA A 123 4.84 -14.21 1.60
N ARG A 124 4.21 -15.30 2.08
CA ARG A 124 2.75 -15.43 2.12
C ARG A 124 2.09 -14.46 3.10
N ARG A 125 2.64 -14.30 4.30
CA ARG A 125 2.14 -13.33 5.30
C ARG A 125 2.16 -11.91 4.75
N ILE A 126 3.30 -11.48 4.20
CA ILE A 126 3.47 -10.17 3.58
C ILE A 126 2.48 -10.00 2.41
N SER A 127 2.43 -10.98 1.49
CA SER A 127 1.54 -10.93 0.32
C SER A 127 0.07 -10.78 0.70
N THR A 128 -0.38 -11.55 1.69
CA THR A 128 -1.76 -11.49 2.19
C THR A 128 -2.03 -10.18 2.91
N GLY A 129 -1.14 -9.77 3.81
CA GLY A 129 -1.32 -8.56 4.61
C GLY A 129 -1.30 -7.28 3.77
N ILE A 130 -0.46 -7.18 2.74
CA ILE A 130 -0.47 -6.03 1.82
C ILE A 130 -1.78 -5.97 1.02
N ARG A 131 -2.22 -7.09 0.45
CA ARG A 131 -3.49 -7.13 -0.29
C ARG A 131 -4.65 -6.70 0.59
N GLU A 132 -4.64 -7.13 1.84
CA GLU A 132 -5.66 -6.75 2.79
C GLU A 132 -5.57 -5.27 3.19
N LEU A 133 -4.37 -4.75 3.46
CA LEU A 133 -4.17 -3.33 3.72
C LEU A 133 -4.72 -2.46 2.58
N LEU A 134 -4.37 -2.80 1.33
CA LEU A 134 -4.88 -2.09 0.15
C LEU A 134 -6.41 -2.14 0.10
N ALA A 135 -7.02 -3.33 0.28
CA ALA A 135 -8.46 -3.48 0.25
C ALA A 135 -9.17 -2.67 1.36
N VAL A 136 -8.61 -2.63 2.56
CA VAL A 136 -9.18 -1.85 3.68
C VAL A 136 -9.08 -0.35 3.40
N LEU A 137 -7.93 0.13 2.91
CA LEU A 137 -7.70 1.54 2.62
C LEU A 137 -8.48 2.05 1.40
N GLU A 138 -8.79 1.18 0.43
CA GLU A 138 -9.64 1.48 -0.73
C GLU A 138 -11.15 1.50 -0.37
N GLY A 139 -11.52 1.05 0.84
CA GLY A 139 -12.89 1.01 1.33
C GLY A 139 -13.50 2.38 1.64
N ASP A 140 -14.79 2.38 1.99
CA ASP A 140 -15.50 3.57 2.45
C ASP A 140 -15.42 3.70 3.96
N PHE A 141 -15.00 4.89 4.42
CA PHE A 141 -14.84 5.23 5.84
C PHE A 141 -15.91 6.22 6.28
N VAL A 142 -16.45 6.02 7.48
CA VAL A 142 -17.39 6.96 8.13
C VAL A 142 -16.65 8.26 8.49
N HIS A 143 -15.45 8.13 9.06
CA HIS A 143 -14.56 9.24 9.45
C HIS A 143 -13.24 9.19 8.65
N PRO A 144 -13.27 9.54 7.35
CA PRO A 144 -12.11 9.41 6.46
C PRO A 144 -10.92 10.29 6.83
N ASP A 145 -11.11 11.43 7.51
CA ASP A 145 -10.03 12.29 7.97
C ASP A 145 -9.23 11.65 9.11
N GLU A 146 -9.93 11.05 10.08
CA GLU A 146 -9.31 10.30 11.18
C GLU A 146 -8.64 9.03 10.67
N ALA A 147 -9.33 8.29 9.80
CA ALA A 147 -8.76 7.12 9.15
C ALA A 147 -7.49 7.47 8.35
N HIS A 148 -7.48 8.60 7.64
CA HIS A 148 -6.30 9.07 6.92
C HIS A 148 -5.12 9.31 7.86
N ARG A 149 -5.31 10.06 8.96
CA ARG A 149 -4.25 10.33 9.95
C ARG A 149 -3.70 9.04 10.57
N ILE A 150 -4.59 8.11 10.92
CA ILE A 150 -4.18 6.83 11.51
C ILE A 150 -3.43 5.99 10.47
N ALA A 151 -3.92 5.91 9.24
CA ALA A 151 -3.25 5.20 8.16
C ALA A 151 -1.87 5.79 7.84
N GLU A 152 -1.74 7.12 7.77
CA GLU A 152 -0.46 7.79 7.54
C GLU A 152 0.57 7.39 8.62
N ALA A 153 0.18 7.42 9.89
CA ALA A 153 1.05 7.02 10.99
C ALA A 153 1.39 5.51 10.95
N ALA A 154 0.39 4.66 10.70
CA ALA A 154 0.55 3.20 10.68
C ALA A 154 1.39 2.70 9.50
N LEU A 155 1.36 3.41 8.37
CA LEU A 155 2.03 3.01 7.14
C LEU A 155 3.42 3.63 6.97
N ALA A 156 3.86 4.52 7.86
CA ALA A 156 5.09 5.30 7.69
C ALA A 156 6.34 4.47 7.33
N ASP A 157 6.51 3.30 7.95
CA ASP A 157 7.64 2.41 7.64
C ASP A 157 7.43 1.65 6.32
N LEU A 158 6.19 1.28 6.01
CA LEU A 158 5.84 0.55 4.77
C LEU A 158 5.90 1.44 3.52
N THR A 159 5.67 2.74 3.69
CA THR A 159 5.77 3.76 2.63
C THR A 159 7.14 4.44 2.58
N SER A 160 8.11 3.98 3.40
CA SER A 160 9.46 4.51 3.36
C SER A 160 10.25 4.00 2.15
N ARG A 161 10.50 4.90 1.19
CA ARG A 161 11.35 4.62 0.03
C ARG A 161 12.76 4.15 0.41
N HIS A 162 13.31 4.67 1.50
CA HIS A 162 14.63 4.26 1.99
C HIS A 162 14.64 2.80 2.43
N LEU A 163 13.62 2.37 3.16
CA LEU A 163 13.48 0.98 3.61
C LEU A 163 13.22 0.05 2.43
N ALA A 164 12.37 0.45 1.48
CA ALA A 164 12.11 -0.32 0.26
C ALA A 164 13.40 -0.59 -0.56
N ALA A 165 14.24 0.43 -0.75
CA ALA A 165 15.48 0.33 -1.53
C ALA A 165 16.60 -0.47 -0.83
N ARG A 166 16.52 -0.64 0.50
CA ARG A 166 17.52 -1.33 1.31
C ARG A 166 17.18 -2.79 1.62
N ALA A 167 16.03 -3.27 1.16
CA ALA A 167 15.61 -4.66 1.34
C ALA A 167 16.74 -5.62 1.00
N THR A 168 17.02 -6.54 1.91
CA THR A 168 18.11 -7.52 1.78
C THR A 168 17.61 -8.81 1.16
N GLY A 169 16.31 -9.10 1.29
CA GLY A 169 15.69 -10.35 0.88
C GLY A 169 16.01 -11.54 1.79
N GLY A 170 16.73 -11.31 2.89
CA GLY A 170 17.02 -12.34 3.90
C GLY A 170 15.90 -12.51 4.93
N PRO A 171 15.93 -13.59 5.74
CA PRO A 171 14.87 -13.92 6.69
C PRO A 171 14.56 -12.82 7.70
N ALA A 172 15.58 -12.13 8.23
CA ALA A 172 15.39 -11.04 9.19
C ALA A 172 14.64 -9.85 8.57
N ASP A 173 15.03 -9.42 7.37
CA ASP A 173 14.37 -8.32 6.65
C ASP A 173 12.92 -8.65 6.25
N LEU A 174 12.65 -9.88 5.81
CA LEU A 174 11.27 -10.32 5.57
C LEU A 174 10.49 -10.46 6.89
N GLY A 175 11.14 -10.83 7.98
CA GLY A 175 10.55 -10.87 9.33
C GLY A 175 10.07 -9.48 9.76
N ASP A 176 10.98 -8.52 9.76
CA ASP A 176 10.70 -7.11 10.10
C ASP A 176 9.59 -6.54 9.20
N TRP A 177 9.62 -6.86 7.91
CA TRP A 177 8.59 -6.42 6.98
C TRP A 177 7.22 -7.05 7.28
N ALA A 178 7.17 -8.35 7.58
CA ALA A 178 5.92 -9.02 7.94
C ALA A 178 5.32 -8.44 9.23
N GLU A 179 6.13 -8.16 10.24
CA GLU A 179 5.70 -7.52 11.49
C GLU A 179 5.15 -6.11 11.26
N ALA A 180 5.83 -5.30 10.44
CA ALA A 180 5.35 -3.97 10.07
C ALA A 180 3.99 -4.02 9.35
N VAL A 181 3.80 -4.98 8.44
CA VAL A 181 2.52 -5.21 7.74
C VAL A 181 1.40 -5.60 8.72
N GLU A 182 1.68 -6.51 9.65
CA GLU A 182 0.70 -6.96 10.63
C GLU A 182 0.30 -5.85 11.62
N LEU A 183 1.27 -5.08 12.10
CA LEU A 183 1.02 -3.94 12.96
C LEU A 183 0.17 -2.87 12.25
N ALA A 184 0.54 -2.51 11.02
CA ALA A 184 -0.21 -1.55 10.22
C ALA A 184 -1.66 -2.02 10.01
N LEU A 185 -1.84 -3.30 9.68
CA LEU A 185 -3.17 -3.87 9.45
C LEU A 185 -4.02 -3.86 10.72
N ALA A 186 -3.45 -4.19 11.88
CA ALA A 186 -4.14 -4.15 13.16
C ALA A 186 -4.59 -2.72 13.52
N VAL A 187 -3.72 -1.73 13.32
CA VAL A 187 -4.03 -0.32 13.59
C VAL A 187 -5.11 0.20 12.65
N VAL A 188 -4.98 -0.02 11.33
CA VAL A 188 -5.95 0.45 10.33
C VAL A 188 -7.32 -0.22 10.53
N ARG A 189 -7.38 -1.52 10.83
CA ARG A 189 -8.65 -2.20 11.13
C ARG A 189 -9.32 -1.69 12.42
N THR A 190 -8.52 -1.32 13.42
CA THR A 190 -9.08 -0.75 14.66
C THR A 190 -9.69 0.63 14.37
N ALA A 191 -9.07 1.41 13.48
CA ALA A 191 -9.61 2.69 13.03
C ALA A 191 -10.92 2.55 12.24
N THR A 192 -11.10 1.44 11.49
CA THR A 192 -12.35 1.21 10.74
C THR A 192 -13.50 0.69 11.58
N THR A 193 -13.22 -0.01 12.69
CA THR A 193 -14.26 -0.63 13.54
C THR A 193 -14.76 0.25 14.68
N ARG A 194 -14.05 1.33 15.03
CA ARG A 194 -14.47 2.28 16.09
C ARG A 194 -15.33 3.44 15.59
N ALA A 195 -15.82 3.38 14.34
CA ALA A 195 -16.77 4.32 13.77
C ALA A 195 -18.23 3.92 14.04
#